data_AF-I6QLG0-F1
#
_entry.id   AF-I6QLG0-F1
#
_cell.length_a   1.000
_cell.length_b   1.000
_cell.length_c   1.000
_cell.angle_alpha   90.00
_cell.angle_beta   90.00
_cell.angle_gamma   90.00
#
_symmetry.space_group_name_H-M   'P 1'
#
loop_
_entity.id
_entity.type
_entity.pdbx_description
1 polymer ?
#
loop_
_entity_poly.entity_id
_entity_poly.type
_entity_poly.pdbx_seq_one_letter_code
_entity_poly.pdbx_strand_id
1 'polypeptide(L)' 'AKEKKRSFRVVVAEGAPRYQGHVLAKELVEKGVQTTVITDSAVFAMISRVNMVIVGAHAI' A
#
# COMPACT_ATOMS: atom_id res chain seq x y z
N ALA A 1 9.83 6.58 -7.80
CA ALA A 1 10.32 5.18 -7.92
C ALA A 1 9.95 4.55 -9.26
N LYS A 2 8.67 4.62 -9.66
CA LYS A 2 8.20 4.15 -10.97
C LYS A 2 8.88 4.86 -12.16
N GLU A 3 9.07 6.17 -12.06
CA GLU A 3 9.80 6.98 -13.07
C GLU A 3 11.27 6.55 -13.25
N LYS A 4 11.87 5.94 -12.22
CA LYS A 4 13.21 5.34 -12.30
C LYS A 4 13.18 3.92 -12.91
N LYS A 5 12.11 3.56 -13.63
CA LYS A 5 11.85 2.26 -14.28
C LYS A 5 11.89 1.04 -13.35
N ARG A 6 11.63 1.21 -12.06
CA ARG A 6 11.52 0.08 -11.13
C ARG A 6 10.13 -0.56 -11.22
N SER A 7 10.08 -1.85 -11.49
CA SER A 7 8.88 -2.67 -11.35
C SER A 7 8.72 -3.08 -9.89
N PHE A 8 7.57 -2.74 -9.31
CA PHE A 8 7.20 -3.16 -7.97
C PHE A 8 5.68 -3.22 -7.85
N ARG A 9 5.22 -4.01 -6.90
CA ARG A 9 3.82 -4.12 -6.51
C ARG A 9 3.69 -3.53 -5.12
N VAL A 10 2.62 -2.80 -4.87
CA VAL A 10 2.36 -2.17 -3.58
C VAL A 10 1.14 -2.83 -2.95
N VAL A 11 1.26 -3.21 -1.70
CA VAL A 11 0.14 -3.69 -0.89
C VAL A 11 -0.23 -2.56 0.07
N VAL A 12 -1.46 -2.07 -0.03
CA VAL A 12 -2.00 -1.01 0.84
C VAL A 12 -2.86 -1.70 1.89
N ALA A 13 -2.45 -1.61 3.15
CA ALA A 13 -3.25 -2.06 4.27
C ALA A 13 -4.23 -0.96 4.69
N GLU A 14 -5.49 -1.31 4.84
CA GLU A 14 -6.57 -0.37 5.13
C GLU A 14 -7.44 -0.86 6.30
N GLY A 15 -7.77 0.08 7.20
CA GLY A 15 -8.64 -0.16 8.34
C GLY A 15 -9.93 0.66 8.28
N ALA A 16 -11.00 0.10 8.83
CA ALA A 16 -12.25 0.82 9.07
C ALA A 16 -12.08 1.85 10.21
N PRO A 17 -12.89 2.93 10.26
CA PRO A 17 -14.03 3.26 9.40
C PRO A 17 -13.70 4.26 8.28
N ARG A 18 -12.46 4.78 8.22
CA ARG A 18 -12.12 5.91 7.35
C ARG A 18 -11.84 5.55 5.90
N TYR A 19 -11.52 4.28 5.61
CA TYR A 19 -11.31 3.76 4.26
C TYR A 19 -10.48 4.70 3.34
N GLN A 20 -9.39 5.24 3.88
CA GLN A 20 -8.49 6.16 3.15
C GLN A 20 -7.49 5.43 2.24
N GLY A 21 -7.30 4.12 2.43
CA GLY A 21 -6.40 3.29 1.63
C GLY A 21 -6.88 3.17 0.18
N HIS A 22 -8.18 3.20 -0.06
CA HIS A 22 -8.75 3.23 -1.42
C HIS A 22 -8.32 4.46 -2.23
N VAL A 23 -8.27 5.65 -1.62
CA VAL A 23 -7.83 6.88 -2.30
C VAL A 23 -6.37 6.75 -2.72
N LEU A 24 -5.51 6.31 -1.79
CA LEU A 24 -4.10 6.06 -2.08
C LEU A 24 -3.91 4.99 -3.17
N ALA A 25 -4.69 3.92 -3.11
CA ALA A 25 -4.62 2.86 -4.12
C ALA A 25 -4.98 3.39 -5.51
N LYS A 26 -6.01 4.24 -5.62
CA LYS A 26 -6.41 4.90 -6.86
C LYS A 26 -5.29 5.77 -7.44
N GLU A 27 -4.69 6.64 -6.62
CA GLU A 27 -3.57 7.49 -7.05
C GLU A 27 -2.35 6.67 -7.53
N LEU A 28 -2.09 5.53 -6.90
CA LEU A 28 -1.00 4.65 -7.28
C LEU A 28 -1.28 3.92 -8.61
N VAL A 29 -2.53 3.49 -8.85
CA VAL A 29 -2.96 2.91 -10.13
C VAL A 29 -2.86 3.94 -11.26
N GLU A 30 -3.30 5.19 -11.03
CA GLU A 30 -3.19 6.28 -12.00
C GLU A 30 -1.73 6.57 -12.38
N LYS A 31 -0.79 6.34 -11.45
CA LYS A 31 0.66 6.42 -11.69
C LYS A 31 1.25 5.14 -12.32
N GLY A 32 0.42 4.19 -12.73
CA GLY A 32 0.83 2.93 -13.37
C GLY A 32 1.53 1.94 -12.42
N VAL A 33 1.31 2.07 -11.11
CA VAL A 33 1.82 1.12 -10.11
C VAL A 33 0.75 0.06 -9.86
N GLN A 34 1.16 -1.21 -9.84
CA GLN A 34 0.23 -2.30 -9.51
C GLN A 34 0.00 -2.32 -8.00
N THR A 35 -1.21 -1.97 -7.59
CA THR A 35 -1.62 -1.86 -6.19
C THR A 35 -2.66 -2.91 -5.82
N THR A 36 -2.55 -3.46 -4.62
CA THR A 36 -3.54 -4.35 -4.02
C THR A 36 -3.92 -3.82 -2.65
N VAL A 37 -5.21 -3.63 -2.42
CA VAL A 37 -5.73 -3.22 -1.11
C VAL A 37 -6.06 -4.46 -0.30
N ILE A 38 -5.62 -4.49 0.95
CA ILE A 38 -5.94 -5.53 1.92
C ILE A 38 -6.54 -4.88 3.17
N THR A 39 -7.30 -5.65 3.93
CA THR A 39 -7.70 -5.23 5.27
C THR A 39 -6.49 -5.25 6.21
N ASP A 40 -6.49 -4.37 7.20
CA ASP A 40 -5.53 -4.34 8.31
C ASP A 40 -5.39 -5.72 9.01
N SER A 41 -6.50 -6.43 9.16
CA SER A 41 -6.54 -7.79 9.71
C SER A 41 -5.76 -8.82 8.88
N ALA A 42 -5.63 -8.61 7.56
CA ALA A 42 -4.88 -9.48 6.66
C ALA A 42 -3.37 -9.19 6.63
N VAL A 43 -2.89 -8.14 7.32
CA VAL A 43 -1.47 -7.76 7.34
C VAL A 43 -0.59 -8.89 7.84
N PHE A 44 -1.01 -9.61 8.89
CA PHE A 44 -0.25 -10.73 9.43
C PHE A 44 -0.01 -11.83 8.38
N ALA A 45 -1.02 -12.17 7.58
CA ALA A 45 -0.89 -13.16 6.51
C ALA A 45 -0.06 -12.65 5.31
N MET A 46 0.00 -11.33 5.13
CA MET A 46 0.67 -10.69 4.01
C MET A 46 2.12 -10.29 4.30
N ILE A 47 2.51 -10.12 5.56
CA ILE A 47 3.83 -9.58 5.93
C ILE A 47 4.99 -10.48 5.46
N SER A 48 4.76 -11.80 5.39
CA SER A 48 5.75 -12.78 4.89
C SER A 48 5.99 -12.70 3.38
N ARG A 49 5.08 -12.05 2.63
CA ARG A 49 5.16 -11.89 1.17
C ARG A 49 5.65 -10.51 0.73
N VAL A 50 5.92 -9.60 1.67
CA VAL A 50 6.43 -8.25 1.36
C VAL A 50 7.91 -8.13 1.73
N ASN A 51 8.68 -7.45 0.88
CA ASN A 51 10.12 -7.26 1.09
C ASN A 51 10.43 -5.99 1.89
N MET A 52 9.50 -5.02 1.90
CA MET A 52 9.69 -3.72 2.51
C MET A 52 8.34 -3.18 2.98
N VAL A 53 8.35 -2.56 4.17
CA VAL A 53 7.20 -1.89 4.78
C VAL A 53 7.50 -0.40 4.86
N ILE A 54 6.55 0.43 4.45
CA ILE A 54 6.63 1.90 4.52
C ILE A 54 5.46 2.37 5.37
N VAL A 55 5.75 3.16 6.41
CA VAL A 55 4.75 3.70 7.33
C VAL A 55 4.85 5.22 7.36
N GLY A 56 3.73 5.90 7.18
CA GLY A 56 3.63 7.35 7.38
C GLY A 56 3.46 7.66 8.87
N ALA A 57 4.38 8.42 9.46
CA ALA A 57 4.28 8.85 10.85
C ALA A 57 3.58 10.22 10.93
N HIS A 58 2.64 10.37 11.86
CA HIS A 58 2.00 11.64 12.17
C HIS A 58 2.44 12.08 13.58
N ALA A 59 3.61 12.72 13.65
CA ALA A 59 4.30 13.21 14.85
C ALA A 59 4.70 12.15 15.91
N ILE A 60 5.79 12.43 16.62
CA ILE A 60 6.31 11.67 17.77
C ILE A 60 5.71 12.26 19.05
#